data_AF-A0A7Z6MRQ7-F1
#
_entry.id   AF-A0A7Z6MRQ7-F1
#
_cell.length_a   1.000
_cell.length_b   1.000
_cell.length_c   1.000
_cell.angle_alpha   90.00
_cell.angle_beta   90.00
_cell.angle_gamma   90.00
#
_symmetry.space_group_name_H-M   'P 1'
#
loop_
_entity.id
_entity.type
_entity.pdbx_description
1 polymer ?
#
loop_
_entity_poly.entity_id
_entity_poly.type
_entity_poly.pdbx_seq_one_letter_code
_entity_poly.pdbx_strand_id
1 'polypeptide(L)'
;MKDNFRQYTAGANDGYVNVNELKEAAGVIPSDRTFNPDAREAAAEMLLRPGLLRELDIGISDSGRGVEDGRFDIHNLDYMLRNTK
;
A
#
# COMPACT_ATOMS: atom_id res chain seq x y z
N MET A 1 4.89 8.85 0.39
CA MET A 1 4.21 7.55 0.17
C MET A 1 5.08 6.55 -0.58
N LYS A 2 5.49 6.83 -1.83
CA LYS A 2 6.27 5.87 -2.64
C LYS A 2 7.60 5.44 -2.01
N ASP A 3 8.33 6.40 -1.42
CA ASP A 3 9.64 6.12 -0.81
C ASP A 3 9.56 5.21 0.43
N ASN A 4 8.37 5.10 1.04
CA ASN A 4 8.11 4.26 2.20
C ASN A 4 7.50 2.90 1.82
N PHE A 5 7.16 2.68 0.54
CA PHE A 5 6.46 1.48 0.06
C PHE A 5 7.17 0.18 0.46
N ARG A 6 8.50 0.13 0.33
CA ARG A 6 9.32 -1.03 0.72
C ARG A 6 9.36 -1.29 2.22
N GLN A 7 9.00 -0.32 3.05
CA GLN A 7 8.91 -0.55 4.50
C GLN A 7 7.65 -1.33 4.85
N TYR A 8 6.60 -1.25 4.03
CA TYR A 8 5.32 -1.91 4.27
C TYR A 8 5.30 -3.37 3.83
N THR A 9 6.11 -3.77 2.85
CA THR A 9 6.20 -5.17 2.39
C THR A 9 6.81 -6.06 3.49
N ALA A 10 6.05 -6.94 4.13
CA ALA A 10 6.58 -7.90 5.11
C ALA A 10 7.27 -9.08 4.41
N GLY A 11 6.87 -9.36 3.17
CA GLY A 11 7.41 -10.42 2.34
C GLY A 11 8.75 -10.06 1.70
N ALA A 12 9.79 -10.85 1.98
CA ALA A 12 11.01 -10.83 1.21
C ALA A 12 10.72 -11.36 -0.22
N ASN A 13 10.55 -10.43 -1.17
CA ASN A 13 10.68 -10.58 -2.64
C ASN A 13 9.42 -10.44 -3.51
N ASP A 14 8.19 -10.35 -2.99
CA ASP A 14 7.03 -10.27 -3.90
C ASP A 14 6.65 -8.83 -4.30
N GLY A 15 7.04 -7.81 -3.52
CA GLY A 15 6.81 -6.41 -3.89
C GLY A 15 5.36 -5.94 -3.71
N TYR A 16 4.55 -6.70 -2.98
CA TYR A 16 3.14 -6.40 -2.71
C TYR A 16 2.91 -5.96 -1.26
N VAL A 17 1.90 -5.12 -1.05
CA VAL A 17 1.46 -4.64 0.25
C VAL A 17 0.01 -5.02 0.54
N ASN A 18 -0.13 -5.56 1.73
CA ASN A 18 -1.27 -5.87 2.56
C ASN A 18 -2.08 -4.77 3.25
N VAL A 19 -3.41 -4.90 3.40
CA VAL A 19 -4.14 -4.09 4.41
C VAL A 19 -3.66 -4.40 5.84
N ASN A 20 -3.32 -5.64 6.18
CA ASN A 20 -2.80 -5.95 7.52
C ASN A 20 -1.39 -5.38 7.70
N GLU A 21 -0.54 -5.45 6.68
CA GLU A 21 0.78 -4.84 6.72
C GLU A 21 0.72 -3.31 6.85
N LEU A 22 -0.28 -2.65 6.24
CA LEU A 22 -0.55 -1.23 6.49
C LEU A 22 -1.00 -0.97 7.93
N LYS A 23 -1.80 -1.85 8.52
CA LYS A 23 -2.21 -1.74 9.94
C LYS A 23 -1.05 -1.93 10.90
N GLU A 24 -0.12 -2.85 10.59
CA GLU A 24 1.14 -2.99 11.32
C GLU A 24 1.98 -1.71 11.22
N ALA A 25 2.15 -1.20 10.00
CA ALA A 25 2.92 0.00 9.74
C ALA A 25 2.32 1.25 10.40
N ALA A 26 0.99 1.36 10.43
CA ALA A 26 0.28 2.46 11.10
C ALA A 26 0.25 2.31 12.63
N GLY A 27 0.74 1.20 13.19
CA GLY A 27 0.68 0.92 14.63
C GLY A 27 -0.74 0.60 15.14
N VAL A 28 -1.65 0.23 14.24
CA VAL A 28 -3.02 -0.17 14.57
C VAL A 28 -3.07 -1.58 15.17
N ILE A 29 -2.18 -2.46 14.71
CA ILE A 29 -1.96 -3.80 15.28
C ILE A 29 -0.50 -3.99 15.68
N PRO A 30 -0.21 -4.85 16.69
CA PRO A 30 1.16 -5.15 17.08
C PRO A 30 1.98 -5.71 15.91
N SER A 31 3.26 -5.33 15.85
CA SER A 31 4.21 -5.85 14.87
C SER A 31 5.61 -5.82 15.48
N ASP A 32 6.41 -6.84 15.18
CA ASP A 32 7.84 -6.89 15.52
C ASP A 32 8.69 -6.09 14.51
N ARG A 33 8.05 -5.52 13.48
CA ARG A 33 8.71 -4.75 12.42
C ARG A 33 8.90 -3.29 12.84
N THR A 34 10.04 -2.73 12.44
CA THR A 34 10.36 -1.32 12.71
C THR A 34 10.02 -0.47 11.48
N PHE A 35 9.21 0.56 11.69
CA PHE A 35 8.80 1.53 10.67
C PHE A 35 9.27 2.91 11.08
N ASN A 36 9.85 3.68 10.16
CA ASN A 36 10.21 5.06 10.45
C ASN A 36 8.95 5.94 10.61
N PRO A 37 9.04 7.13 11.25
CA PRO A 37 7.87 7.99 11.50
C PRO A 37 7.06 8.32 10.23
N ASP A 38 7.74 8.67 9.14
CA ASP A 38 7.10 9.03 7.87
C ASP A 38 6.34 7.86 7.24
N ALA A 39 6.83 6.63 7.41
CA ALA A 39 6.18 5.42 6.95
C ALA A 39 4.91 5.14 7.76
N ARG A 40 4.97 5.35 9.08
CA ARG A 40 3.80 5.21 9.96
C ARG A 40 2.70 6.20 9.58
N GLU A 41 3.06 7.46 9.38
CA GLU A 41 2.11 8.51 8.99
C GLU A 41 1.47 8.23 7.64
N ALA A 42 2.27 7.87 6.63
CA ALA A 42 1.74 7.52 5.31
C ALA A 42 0.84 6.27 5.34
N ALA A 43 1.16 5.25 6.16
CA ALA A 43 0.31 4.07 6.31
C ALA A 43 -1.04 4.43 6.97
N ALA A 44 -1.01 5.29 8.00
CA ALA A 44 -2.22 5.79 8.64
C ALA A 44 -3.09 6.59 7.65
N GLU A 45 -2.49 7.45 6.83
CA GLU A 45 -3.20 8.21 5.80
C GLU A 45 -3.87 7.30 4.76
N MET A 46 -3.19 6.22 4.34
CA MET A 46 -3.77 5.25 3.41
C MET A 46 -4.99 4.52 4.01
N LEU A 47 -4.92 4.13 5.29
CA LEU A 47 -6.05 3.49 5.98
C LEU A 47 -7.28 4.40 6.11
N LEU A 48 -7.08 5.72 6.14
CA LEU A 48 -8.18 6.70 6.16
C LEU A 48 -8.86 6.90 4.80
N ARG A 49 -8.34 6.29 3.73
CA ARG A 49 -8.83 6.42 2.35
C ARG A 49 -9.27 5.05 1.81
N PRO A 50 -10.36 4.44 2.32
CA PRO A 50 -10.76 3.08 1.93
C PRO A 50 -11.08 2.92 0.44
N GLY A 51 -11.57 3.98 -0.21
CA GLY A 51 -11.77 3.98 -1.67
C GLY A 51 -10.44 3.85 -2.44
N LEU A 52 -9.40 4.56 -1.99
CA LEU A 52 -8.07 4.48 -2.58
C LEU A 52 -7.43 3.10 -2.36
N LEU A 53 -7.60 2.50 -1.17
CA LEU A 53 -7.11 1.14 -0.92
C LEU A 53 -7.74 0.13 -1.88
N ARG A 54 -9.05 0.26 -2.13
CA ARG A 54 -9.76 -0.60 -3.08
C ARG A 54 -9.28 -0.41 -4.51
N GLU A 55 -8.97 0.82 -4.91
CA GLU A 55 -8.43 1.10 -6.25
C GLU A 55 -7.01 0.58 -6.42
N LEU A 56 -6.18 0.68 -5.37
CA LEU A 56 -4.84 0.12 -5.35
C LEU A 56 -4.85 -1.42 -5.40
N ASP A 57 -5.72 -2.04 -4.61
CA ASP A 57 -5.95 -3.50 -4.57
C ASP A 57 -6.31 -4.03 -5.95
N ILE A 58 -7.30 -3.40 -6.59
CA ILE A 58 -7.73 -3.82 -7.92
C ILE A 58 -6.63 -3.64 -8.97
N GLY A 59 -5.86 -2.55 -8.86
CA GLY A 59 -4.82 -2.20 -9.82
C GLY A 59 -5.37 -1.85 -11.21
N ILE A 60 -4.71 -0.92 -11.89
CA ILE A 60 -4.91 -0.70 -13.33
C ILE A 60 -3.53 -0.70 -13.97
N SER A 61 -3.41 -1.50 -15.03
CA SER A 61 -2.22 -1.56 -15.89
C SER A 61 -2.62 -1.30 -17.34
N ASP A 62 -1.64 -1.26 -18.23
CA ASP A 62 -1.88 -1.14 -19.69
C ASP A 62 -2.73 -2.28 -20.25
N SER A 63 -2.85 -3.40 -19.53
CA SER A 63 -3.71 -4.55 -19.86
C SER A 63 -5.15 -4.43 -19.35
N GLY A 64 -5.50 -3.33 -18.68
CA GLY A 64 -6.81 -3.07 -18.10
C GLY A 64 -6.85 -3.16 -16.57
N ARG A 65 -8.07 -3.18 -16.02
CA ARG A 65 -8.36 -3.28 -14.59
C ARG A 65 -8.01 -4.68 -14.09
N GLY A 66 -7.24 -4.77 -13.00
CA GLY A 66 -6.89 -6.03 -12.35
C GLY A 66 -8.01 -6.56 -11.45
N VAL A 67 -7.65 -7.44 -10.50
CA VAL A 67 -8.57 -8.16 -9.62
C VAL A 67 -8.44 -7.60 -8.20
N GLU A 68 -9.57 -7.46 -7.50
CA GLU A 68 -9.59 -7.16 -6.06
C GLU A 68 -9.15 -8.43 -5.30
N ASP A 69 -7.87 -8.51 -4.91
CA ASP A 69 -7.24 -9.68 -4.28
C ASP A 69 -6.64 -9.40 -2.88
N GLY A 70 -6.80 -8.17 -2.39
CA GLY A 70 -6.34 -7.68 -1.09
C GLY A 70 -4.89 -7.21 -1.07
N ARG A 71 -4.22 -7.06 -2.22
CA ARG A 71 -2.80 -6.71 -2.33
C ARG A 71 -2.58 -5.65 -3.40
N PHE A 72 -1.59 -4.77 -3.19
CA PHE A 72 -1.21 -3.79 -4.22
C PHE A 72 0.30 -3.64 -4.31
N ASP A 73 0.82 -3.37 -5.51
CA ASP A 73 2.24 -3.14 -5.76
C ASP A 73 2.57 -1.64 -5.95
N ILE A 74 3.86 -1.35 -6.10
CA ILE A 74 4.34 0.02 -6.33
C ILE A 74 3.88 0.59 -7.67
N HIS A 75 3.57 -0.26 -8.66
CA HIS A 75 3.06 0.15 -9.96
C HIS A 75 1.59 0.60 -9.88
N ASN A 76 0.77 -0.05 -9.06
CA ASN A 76 -0.58 0.42 -8.75
C ASN A 76 -0.53 1.81 -8.09
N LEU A 77 0.38 2.02 -7.14
CA LEU A 77 0.59 3.32 -6.51
C LEU A 77 1.07 4.39 -7.51
N ASP A 78 2.02 4.05 -8.39
CA ASP A 78 2.51 4.95 -9.45
C ASP A 78 1.41 5.35 -10.43
N TYR A 79 0.57 4.39 -10.83
CA TYR A 79 -0.55 4.66 -11.73
C TYR A 79 -1.55 5.64 -11.09
N MET A 80 -1.91 5.42 -9.82
CA MET A 80 -2.82 6.30 -9.10
C MET A 80 -2.23 7.70 -8.93
N LEU A 81 -0.95 7.83 -8.55
CA LEU A 81 -0.28 9.13 -8.45
C LEU A 81 -0.22 9.90 -9.78
N ARG A 82 -0.16 9.20 -10.91
CA ARG A 82 -0.16 9.83 -12.24
C ARG A 82 -1.55 10.23 -12.73
N ASN A 83 -2.58 9.49 -12.34
CA ASN A 83 -3.94 9.63 -12.89
C ASN A 83 -4.96 10.27 -11.93
N THR A 84 -4.57 10.56 -10.69
CA THR A 84 -5.36 11.43 -9.80
C THR A 84 -5.02 12.89 -10.15
N LYS A 85 -5.83 13.50 -11.01
CA LYS A 85 -5.85 14.95 -11.28
C LYS A 85 -7.12 15.57 -10.73
#